data_AF-B4D307-F1
#
_entry.id   AF-B4D307-F1
#
_cell.length_a   1.000
_cell.length_b   1.000
_cell.length_c   1.000
_cell.angle_alpha   90.00
_cell.angle_beta   90.00
_cell.angle_gamma   90.00
#
_symmetry.space_group_name_H-M   'P 1'
#
loop_
_entity.id
_entity.type
_entity.pdbx_description
1 polymer ?
#
loop_
_entity_poly.entity_id
_entity_poly.type
_entity_poly.pdbx_seq_one_letter_code
_entity_poly.pdbx_strand_id
1 'polypeptide(L)'
;MSELHEILWSLCQKLPSDFRPYGERDRATAESPADCSSGCIHFLPLDGELGMDWGVCANRKSPRAGLLTFEHQGCPEFEAEGETLAEEEKAPVEEDDEVLAAEAGPLRKLKIVEYELTDAIEQAKTYDGAPIPVYLDSETGEILELLSEWEDYEELSERIEGDPDRYYEINALDSHESFRIMEGFAESLPESSWKSRLIDALSGNKPFRRFKDAVHSDLQLRDQWFAFQQQALKKHARNWLETLGIEPEFVRTIDPQ
;
A
#
# COMPACT_ATOMS: atom_id res chain seq x y z
N MET A 1 20.39 1.63 -10.96
CA MET A 1 20.00 0.22 -10.77
C MET A 1 21.07 -0.43 -9.91
N SER A 2 20.68 -1.17 -8.87
CA SER A 2 21.64 -1.77 -7.93
C SER A 2 22.41 -2.91 -8.59
N GLU A 3 23.62 -3.20 -8.11
CA GLU A 3 24.43 -4.34 -8.58
C GLU A 3 23.68 -5.68 -8.43
N LEU A 4 22.85 -5.80 -7.40
CA LEU A 4 22.01 -6.97 -7.15
C LEU A 4 20.91 -7.15 -8.20
N HIS A 5 20.28 -6.06 -8.66
CA HIS A 5 19.26 -6.11 -9.72
C HIS A 5 19.81 -6.74 -11.01
N GLU A 6 21.02 -6.37 -11.41
CA GLU A 6 21.69 -6.93 -12.60
C GLU A 6 22.02 -8.43 -12.44
N ILE A 7 22.45 -8.83 -11.24
CA ILE A 7 22.72 -10.24 -10.93
C ILE A 7 21.43 -11.06 -11.02
N LEU A 8 20.34 -10.59 -10.40
CA LEU A 8 19.04 -11.27 -10.45
C LEU A 8 18.55 -11.38 -11.90
N TRP A 9 18.74 -10.34 -12.73
CA TRP A 9 18.41 -10.41 -14.15
C TRP A 9 19.20 -11.48 -14.90
N SER A 10 20.48 -11.65 -14.59
CA SER A 10 21.31 -12.68 -15.24
C SER A 10 20.87 -14.12 -14.89
N LEU A 11 20.22 -14.31 -13.74
CA LEU A 11 19.75 -15.60 -13.25
C LEU A 11 18.28 -15.88 -13.62
N CYS A 12 17.49 -14.82 -13.85
CA CYS A 12 16.07 -14.93 -14.08
C CYS A 12 15.74 -15.66 -15.38
N GLN A 13 14.95 -16.73 -15.28
CA GLN A 13 14.52 -17.50 -16.44
C GLN A 13 13.31 -16.86 -17.14
N LYS A 14 13.39 -16.86 -18.47
CA LYS A 14 12.35 -16.43 -19.40
C LYS A 14 11.64 -17.66 -19.94
N LEU A 15 10.33 -17.76 -19.72
CA LEU A 15 9.51 -18.90 -20.13
C LEU A 15 8.48 -18.47 -21.18
N PRO A 16 8.07 -19.36 -22.11
CA PRO A 16 6.99 -19.04 -23.06
C PRO A 16 5.68 -18.61 -22.38
N SER A 17 5.42 -19.14 -21.18
CA SER A 17 4.25 -18.80 -20.37
C SER A 17 4.28 -17.37 -19.79
N ASP A 18 5.46 -16.73 -19.75
CA ASP A 18 5.59 -15.34 -19.29
C ASP A 18 4.90 -14.38 -20.26
N PHE A 19 4.56 -13.21 -19.74
CA PHE A 19 4.10 -12.13 -20.60
C PHE A 19 5.22 -11.61 -21.49
N ARG A 20 4.85 -11.15 -22.68
CA ARG A 20 5.75 -10.35 -23.52
C ARG A 20 6.26 -9.11 -22.73
N PRO A 21 7.54 -8.73 -22.90
CA PRO A 21 8.50 -9.27 -23.87
C PRO A 21 9.31 -10.48 -23.37
N TYR A 22 9.08 -10.95 -22.15
CA TYR A 22 9.89 -11.99 -21.51
C TYR A 22 9.48 -13.41 -21.91
N GLY A 23 8.21 -13.58 -22.29
CA GLY A 23 7.67 -14.80 -22.87
C GLY A 23 6.83 -14.53 -24.10
N GLU A 24 5.88 -15.42 -24.37
CA GLU A 24 5.05 -15.38 -25.56
C GLU A 24 3.61 -14.96 -25.26
N ARG A 25 3.20 -15.01 -23.99
CA ARG A 25 1.83 -14.71 -23.56
C ARG A 25 1.52 -13.23 -23.75
N ASP A 26 0.43 -12.95 -24.44
CA ASP A 26 -0.04 -11.58 -24.61
C ASP A 26 -0.86 -11.17 -23.39
N ARG A 27 -0.46 -10.06 -22.75
CA ARG A 27 -1.14 -9.53 -21.57
C ARG A 27 -2.55 -9.06 -21.89
N ALA A 28 -2.79 -8.57 -23.11
CA ALA A 28 -4.10 -8.07 -23.52
C ALA A 28 -5.15 -9.17 -23.70
N THR A 29 -4.73 -10.43 -23.93
CA THR A 29 -5.63 -11.55 -24.20
C THR A 29 -5.59 -12.65 -23.14
N ALA A 30 -4.78 -12.48 -22.08
CA ALA A 30 -4.69 -13.46 -21.00
C ALA A 30 -5.91 -13.39 -20.09
N GLU A 31 -6.35 -14.53 -19.57
CA GLU A 31 -7.47 -14.63 -18.62
C GLU A 31 -7.23 -13.77 -17.36
N SER A 32 -5.98 -13.72 -16.89
CA SER A 32 -5.51 -12.71 -15.95
C SER A 32 -4.35 -11.92 -16.58
N PRO A 33 -4.44 -10.58 -16.66
CA PRO A 33 -3.36 -9.71 -17.12
C PRO A 33 -2.38 -9.31 -16.00
N ALA A 34 -2.64 -9.72 -14.76
CA ALA A 34 -1.76 -9.46 -13.63
C ALA A 34 -0.57 -10.41 -13.64
N ASP A 35 0.61 -9.88 -13.33
CA ASP A 35 1.83 -10.65 -13.12
C ASP A 35 1.96 -11.04 -11.64
N CYS A 36 2.96 -11.85 -11.30
CA CYS A 36 3.01 -12.44 -9.96
C CYS A 36 3.22 -11.39 -8.85
N SER A 37 4.04 -10.36 -9.06
CA SER A 37 4.23 -9.28 -8.08
C SER A 37 3.00 -8.39 -7.91
N SER A 38 2.11 -8.35 -8.90
CA SER A 38 0.88 -7.57 -8.89
C SER A 38 -0.31 -8.28 -8.22
N GLY A 39 -0.08 -8.93 -7.08
CA GLY A 39 -1.15 -9.49 -6.24
C GLY A 39 -1.51 -10.96 -6.50
N CYS A 40 -0.56 -11.77 -6.98
CA CYS A 40 -0.72 -13.22 -6.93
C CYS A 40 -0.47 -13.72 -5.51
N ILE A 41 -1.41 -14.46 -4.93
CA ILE A 41 -1.31 -14.98 -3.55
C ILE A 41 -0.13 -15.94 -3.36
N HIS A 42 0.42 -16.47 -4.47
CA HIS A 42 1.54 -17.40 -4.47
C HIS A 42 2.89 -16.74 -4.70
N PHE A 43 2.95 -15.41 -4.81
CA PHE A 43 4.20 -14.69 -5.00
C PHE A 43 4.85 -14.39 -3.65
N LEU A 44 6.08 -14.89 -3.46
CA LEU A 44 6.87 -14.64 -2.26
C LEU A 44 7.93 -13.60 -2.61
N PRO A 45 7.79 -12.33 -2.18
CA PRO A 45 8.77 -11.29 -2.48
C PRO A 45 10.13 -11.62 -1.85
N LEU A 46 11.21 -11.18 -2.50
CA LEU A 46 12.54 -11.19 -1.88
C LEU A 46 12.58 -10.18 -0.73
N ASP A 47 13.46 -10.39 0.23
CA ASP A 47 13.65 -9.44 1.32
C ASP A 47 14.37 -8.16 0.84
N GLY A 48 14.04 -7.02 1.47
CA GLY A 48 14.62 -5.71 1.19
C GLY A 48 14.06 -4.99 -0.05
N GLU A 49 14.79 -3.97 -0.53
CA GLU A 49 14.32 -3.00 -1.55
C GLU A 49 13.92 -3.63 -2.90
N LEU A 50 14.42 -4.82 -3.21
CA LEU A 50 14.09 -5.53 -4.45
C LEU A 50 12.83 -6.38 -4.33
N GLY A 51 12.28 -6.59 -3.14
CA GLY A 51 11.06 -7.38 -2.90
C GLY A 51 9.83 -6.86 -3.63
N MET A 52 9.82 -5.57 -3.96
CA MET A 52 8.77 -4.93 -4.77
C MET A 52 8.71 -5.53 -6.19
N ASP A 53 9.88 -5.83 -6.77
CA ASP A 53 10.00 -6.24 -8.16
C ASP A 53 10.43 -7.70 -8.31
N TRP A 54 10.97 -8.32 -7.27
CA TRP A 54 11.59 -9.63 -7.33
C TRP A 54 11.02 -10.54 -6.26
N GLY A 55 10.75 -11.78 -6.65
CA GLY A 55 10.28 -12.81 -5.73
C GLY A 55 10.40 -14.21 -6.31
N VAL A 56 9.79 -15.17 -5.66
CA VAL A 56 9.73 -16.57 -6.08
C VAL A 56 8.27 -17.00 -6.17
N CYS A 57 7.92 -17.74 -7.22
CA CYS A 57 6.57 -18.29 -7.34
C CYS A 57 6.46 -19.60 -6.52
N ALA A 58 5.60 -19.62 -5.51
CA ALA A 58 5.35 -20.80 -4.66
C ALA A 58 4.24 -21.72 -5.20
N ASN A 59 3.51 -21.31 -6.25
CA ASN A 59 2.43 -22.11 -6.81
C ASN A 59 3.01 -23.36 -7.52
N ARG A 60 2.78 -24.55 -6.95
CA ARG A 60 3.28 -25.82 -7.51
C ARG A 60 2.71 -26.17 -8.89
N LYS A 61 1.57 -25.58 -9.27
CA LYS A 61 0.98 -25.78 -10.60
C LYS A 61 1.59 -24.85 -11.64
N SER A 62 2.21 -23.74 -11.20
CA SER A 62 2.79 -22.75 -12.09
C SER A 62 4.00 -23.32 -12.84
N PRO A 63 4.14 -23.03 -14.15
CA PRO A 63 5.39 -23.25 -14.87
C PRO A 63 6.61 -22.54 -14.23
N ARG A 64 6.36 -21.53 -13.38
CA ARG A 64 7.39 -20.80 -12.62
C ARG A 64 7.61 -21.32 -11.19
N ALA A 65 7.04 -22.45 -10.81
CA ALA A 65 7.17 -22.99 -9.45
C ALA A 65 8.66 -23.07 -9.01
N GLY A 66 9.00 -22.37 -7.93
CA GLY A 66 10.35 -22.30 -7.37
C GLY A 66 11.35 -21.45 -8.16
N LEU A 67 10.92 -20.74 -9.21
CA LEU A 67 11.80 -19.87 -9.99
C LEU A 67 11.77 -18.43 -9.47
N LEU A 68 12.94 -17.81 -9.49
CA LEU A 68 13.09 -16.36 -9.38
C LEU A 68 12.22 -15.69 -10.46
N THR A 69 11.40 -14.74 -10.05
CA THR A 69 10.36 -14.10 -10.87
C THR A 69 10.46 -12.59 -10.69
N PHE A 70 10.57 -11.90 -11.83
CA PHE A 70 10.59 -10.44 -11.87
C PHE A 70 9.18 -9.89 -12.08
N GLU A 71 8.98 -8.64 -11.66
CA GLU A 71 7.86 -7.79 -11.99
C GLU A 71 7.59 -7.89 -13.50
N HIS A 72 6.32 -7.97 -13.89
CA HIS A 72 5.92 -8.20 -15.27
C HIS A 72 6.16 -9.60 -15.87
N GLN A 73 6.77 -10.54 -15.15
CA GLN A 73 6.66 -11.97 -15.45
C GLN A 73 5.49 -12.58 -14.68
N GLY A 74 4.68 -13.39 -15.37
CA GLY A 74 3.48 -13.96 -14.80
C GLY A 74 3.19 -15.33 -15.40
N CYS A 75 2.37 -16.12 -14.73
CA CYS A 75 1.98 -17.45 -15.19
C CYS A 75 0.45 -17.52 -15.40
N PRO A 76 -0.05 -18.50 -16.17
CA PRO A 76 -1.49 -18.71 -16.33
C PRO A 76 -2.17 -19.10 -15.00
N GLU A 77 -1.43 -19.72 -14.09
CA GLU A 77 -1.89 -20.14 -12.75
C GLU A 77 -1.87 -18.98 -11.74
N PHE A 78 -2.13 -17.76 -12.21
CA PHE A 78 -2.26 -16.58 -11.36
C PHE A 78 -3.57 -16.71 -10.55
N GLU A 79 -3.46 -16.56 -9.23
CA GLU A 79 -4.61 -16.58 -8.32
C GLU A 79 -4.56 -15.32 -7.45
N ALA A 80 -5.65 -14.55 -7.46
CA ALA A 80 -5.85 -13.39 -6.57
C ALA A 80 -6.91 -13.73 -5.52
N GLU A 81 -6.84 -13.09 -4.35
CA GLU A 81 -7.85 -13.27 -3.29
C GLU A 81 -9.25 -12.79 -3.75
N GLY A 82 -10.19 -13.73 -3.77
CA GLY A 82 -11.65 -13.53 -3.67
C GLY A 82 -12.38 -12.82 -4.82
N GLU A 83 -12.88 -13.58 -5.80
CA GLU A 83 -14.13 -13.25 -6.50
C GLU A 83 -15.33 -13.83 -5.72
N THR A 84 -16.06 -13.01 -4.95
CA THR A 84 -17.49 -13.23 -4.68
C THR A 84 -18.24 -11.91 -4.50
N LEU A 85 -19.33 -11.77 -5.24
CA LEU A 85 -20.26 -10.65 -5.34
C LEU A 85 -21.21 -10.55 -4.13
N ALA A 86 -21.48 -9.33 -3.65
CA ALA A 86 -22.85 -8.81 -3.44
C ALA A 86 -22.81 -7.32 -3.06
N GLU A 87 -23.62 -6.54 -3.76
CA GLU A 87 -23.96 -5.15 -3.49
C GLU A 87 -24.72 -5.04 -2.15
N GLU A 88 -24.37 -4.09 -1.29
CA GLU A 88 -25.29 -3.56 -0.28
C GLU A 88 -25.26 -2.02 -0.33
N GLU A 89 -26.40 -1.46 -0.74
CA GLU A 89 -26.74 -0.05 -0.58
C GLU A 89 -26.70 0.35 0.90
N LYS A 90 -26.09 1.50 1.22
CA LYS A 90 -26.36 2.20 2.48
C LYS A 90 -26.89 3.62 2.23
N ALA A 91 -27.98 3.90 2.94
CA ALA A 91 -28.76 5.12 3.00
C ALA A 91 -27.95 6.32 3.56
N PRO A 92 -28.40 7.57 3.34
CA PRO A 92 -27.65 8.76 3.73
C PRO A 92 -27.71 9.00 5.24
N VAL A 93 -26.57 9.32 5.82
CA VAL A 93 -26.46 9.86 7.19
C VAL A 93 -26.20 11.36 7.05
N GLU A 94 -27.04 12.17 7.70
CA GLU A 94 -26.88 13.63 7.77
C GLU A 94 -25.67 13.97 8.64
N GLU A 95 -24.78 14.82 8.11
CA GLU A 95 -23.63 15.39 8.82
C GLU A 95 -24.11 16.56 9.69
N ASP A 96 -24.16 16.36 11.01
CA ASP A 96 -24.15 17.47 11.97
C ASP A 96 -22.69 17.79 12.30
N ASP A 97 -22.14 18.76 11.56
CA ASP A 97 -20.85 19.40 11.82
C ASP A 97 -20.99 20.37 13.01
N GLU A 98 -20.79 19.89 14.23
CA GLU A 98 -20.48 20.74 15.39
C GLU A 98 -19.02 20.53 15.81
N VAL A 99 -18.11 21.23 15.12
CA VAL A 99 -16.69 21.26 15.47
C VAL A 99 -16.49 22.23 16.64
N LEU A 100 -16.48 21.70 17.87
CA LEU A 100 -16.02 22.43 19.03
C LEU A 100 -14.49 22.58 18.95
N ALA A 101 -14.04 23.75 18.48
CA ALA A 101 -12.65 24.18 18.58
C ALA A 101 -12.28 24.36 20.07
N ALA A 102 -11.78 23.29 20.69
CA ALA A 102 -11.11 23.38 21.98
C ALA A 102 -9.77 24.11 21.80
N GLU A 103 -9.47 25.05 22.69
CA GLU A 103 -8.24 25.85 22.64
C GLU A 103 -7.01 24.94 22.68
N ALA A 104 -6.32 24.83 21.54
CA ALA A 104 -5.13 24.00 21.38
C ALA A 104 -3.98 24.56 22.23
N GLY A 105 -3.62 23.82 23.28
CA GLY A 105 -2.34 23.99 23.95
C GLY A 105 -1.16 23.75 22.98
N PRO A 106 0.09 24.07 23.38
CA PRO A 106 1.25 23.83 22.53
C PRO A 106 1.37 22.34 22.20
N LEU A 107 1.54 22.03 20.91
CA LEU A 107 1.72 20.66 20.43
C LEU A 107 2.97 20.01 21.07
N ARG A 108 2.86 18.74 21.43
CA ARG A 108 3.99 17.94 21.92
C ARG A 108 4.82 17.45 20.73
N LYS A 109 6.12 17.74 20.73
CA LYS A 109 7.04 17.22 19.72
C LYS A 109 7.32 15.74 19.93
N LEU A 110 7.23 14.94 18.87
CA LEU A 110 7.46 13.51 18.92
C LEU A 110 8.18 13.02 17.66
N LYS A 111 9.20 12.18 17.83
CA LYS A 111 9.89 11.53 16.70
C LYS A 111 9.09 10.34 16.23
N ILE A 112 8.82 10.25 14.94
CA ILE A 112 8.04 9.15 14.35
C ILE A 112 8.72 8.71 13.05
N VAL A 113 8.84 7.39 12.87
CA VAL A 113 9.36 6.82 11.61
C VAL A 113 8.34 7.09 10.51
N GLU A 114 8.72 7.93 9.54
CA GLU A 114 7.81 8.39 8.49
C GLU A 114 7.21 7.21 7.70
N TYR A 115 8.08 6.28 7.29
CA TYR A 115 7.70 5.15 6.46
C TYR A 115 6.66 4.27 7.15
N GLU A 116 6.90 3.86 8.40
CA GLU A 116 6.01 2.97 9.17
C GLU A 116 4.61 3.58 9.33
N LEU A 117 4.53 4.87 9.65
CA LEU A 117 3.26 5.55 9.79
C LEU A 117 2.53 5.69 8.44
N THR A 118 3.24 6.11 7.38
CA THR A 118 2.60 6.27 6.06
C THR A 118 2.18 4.94 5.45
N ASP A 119 2.92 3.86 5.69
CA ASP A 119 2.60 2.50 5.27
C ASP A 119 1.30 2.01 5.95
N ALA A 120 1.20 2.18 7.27
CA ALA A 120 -0.01 1.84 8.03
C ALA A 120 -1.24 2.66 7.60
N ILE A 121 -1.05 3.92 7.20
CA ILE A 121 -2.13 4.77 6.67
C ILE A 121 -2.48 4.39 5.22
N GLU A 122 -1.51 4.00 4.40
CA GLU A 122 -1.76 3.69 2.99
C GLU A 122 -2.64 2.44 2.84
N GLN A 123 -2.34 1.39 3.60
CA GLN A 123 -2.98 0.11 3.44
C GLN A 123 -3.11 -0.62 4.78
N ALA A 124 -4.28 -1.24 4.98
CA ALA A 124 -4.50 -2.10 6.13
C ALA A 124 -3.56 -3.30 6.09
N LYS A 125 -2.86 -3.55 7.20
CA LYS A 125 -2.01 -4.72 7.35
C LYS A 125 -2.87 -5.97 7.51
N THR A 126 -2.46 -7.06 6.90
CA THR A 126 -3.16 -8.34 6.99
C THR A 126 -2.20 -9.50 7.20
N TYR A 127 -2.65 -10.52 7.94
CA TYR A 127 -1.98 -11.79 8.10
C TYR A 127 -3.01 -12.91 7.93
N ASP A 128 -2.76 -13.84 7.00
CA ASP A 128 -3.70 -14.90 6.62
C ASP A 128 -5.11 -14.36 6.27
N GLY A 129 -5.16 -13.22 5.58
CA GLY A 129 -6.40 -12.54 5.20
C GLY A 129 -7.13 -11.82 6.35
N ALA A 130 -6.67 -11.95 7.60
CA ALA A 130 -7.21 -11.23 8.74
C ALA A 130 -6.50 -9.87 8.91
N PRO A 131 -7.21 -8.79 9.26
CA PRO A 131 -6.59 -7.50 9.53
C PRO A 131 -5.71 -7.56 10.78
N ILE A 132 -4.55 -6.92 10.72
CA ILE A 132 -3.65 -6.69 11.85
C ILE A 132 -3.87 -5.25 12.30
N PRO A 133 -4.41 -5.01 13.51
CA PRO A 133 -4.51 -3.67 14.06
C PRO A 133 -3.11 -3.05 14.25
N VAL A 134 -2.97 -1.78 13.91
CA VAL A 134 -1.71 -1.03 14.05
C VAL A 134 -1.96 0.17 14.94
N TYR A 135 -1.07 0.45 15.89
CA TYR A 135 -1.21 1.51 16.87
C TYR A 135 0.00 2.44 16.86
N LEU A 136 -0.23 3.72 17.11
CA LEU A 136 0.79 4.69 17.51
C LEU A 136 0.90 4.71 19.03
N ASP A 137 2.08 4.45 19.58
CA ASP A 137 2.41 4.84 20.95
C ASP A 137 2.71 6.34 20.97
N SER A 138 1.80 7.14 21.52
CA SER A 138 1.96 8.59 21.51
C SER A 138 3.10 9.08 22.42
N GLU A 139 3.58 8.29 23.38
CA GLU A 139 4.72 8.68 24.22
C GLU A 139 6.07 8.47 23.55
N THR A 140 6.23 7.35 22.83
CA THR A 140 7.50 6.95 22.22
C THR A 140 7.59 7.34 20.74
N GLY A 141 6.45 7.41 20.05
CA GLY A 141 6.36 7.61 18.60
C GLY A 141 6.52 6.32 17.80
N GLU A 142 6.49 5.16 18.47
CA GLU A 142 6.57 3.84 17.84
C GLU A 142 5.26 3.44 17.18
N ILE A 143 5.37 2.71 16.07
CA ILE A 143 4.26 2.09 15.36
C ILE A 143 4.24 0.60 15.73
N LEU A 144 3.16 0.14 16.35
CA LEU A 144 3.04 -1.17 16.98
C LEU A 144 1.98 -1.99 16.24
N GLU A 145 2.38 -3.15 15.71
CA GLU A 145 1.46 -4.10 15.07
C GLU A 145 0.99 -5.13 16.09
N LEU A 146 -0.32 -5.27 16.26
CA LEU A 146 -0.91 -6.22 17.20
C LEU A 146 -1.23 -7.54 16.47
N LEU A 147 -0.23 -8.42 16.34
CA LEU A 147 -0.38 -9.72 15.69
C LEU A 147 -0.38 -10.88 16.69
N SER A 148 -1.42 -11.72 16.69
CA SER A 148 -1.59 -12.85 17.62
C SER A 148 -0.51 -13.93 17.55
N GLU A 149 0.24 -13.98 16.46
CA GLU A 149 1.34 -14.93 16.27
C GLU A 149 2.67 -14.45 16.88
N TRP A 150 2.76 -13.20 17.32
CA TRP A 150 3.98 -12.67 17.96
C TRP A 150 4.07 -13.08 19.43
N GLU A 151 5.30 -13.32 19.91
CA GLU A 151 5.55 -13.79 21.27
C GLU A 151 5.09 -12.80 22.35
N ASP A 152 5.10 -11.51 22.02
CA ASP A 152 4.73 -10.39 22.90
C ASP A 152 3.27 -9.95 22.76
N TYR A 153 2.44 -10.66 21.98
CA TYR A 153 1.04 -10.29 21.73
C TYR A 153 0.25 -10.01 23.01
N GLU A 154 0.29 -10.93 23.99
CA GLU A 154 -0.49 -10.80 25.23
C GLU A 154 -0.04 -9.55 26.02
N GLU A 155 1.27 -9.35 26.15
CA GLU A 155 1.84 -8.19 26.85
C GLU A 155 1.48 -6.88 26.15
N LEU A 156 1.58 -6.84 24.83
CA LEU A 156 1.25 -5.67 24.03
C LEU A 156 -0.25 -5.37 24.06
N SER A 157 -1.11 -6.40 23.98
CA SER A 157 -2.56 -6.27 24.09
C SER A 157 -2.96 -5.70 25.45
N GLU A 158 -2.42 -6.25 26.54
CA GLU A 158 -2.68 -5.74 27.90
C GLU A 158 -2.21 -4.29 28.07
N ARG A 159 -1.07 -3.92 27.48
CA ARG A 159 -0.56 -2.54 27.50
C ARG A 159 -1.49 -1.57 26.76
N ILE A 160 -1.95 -1.94 25.56
CA ILE A 160 -2.84 -1.11 24.74
C ILE A 160 -4.19 -0.93 25.44
N GLU A 161 -4.78 -2.03 25.93
CA GLU A 161 -6.07 -2.00 26.63
C GLU A 161 -5.98 -1.27 27.99
N GLY A 162 -4.83 -1.34 28.65
CA GLY A 162 -4.58 -0.70 29.94
C GLY A 162 -4.40 0.81 29.89
N ASP A 163 -4.10 1.38 28.72
CA ASP A 163 -3.81 2.82 28.55
C ASP A 163 -4.34 3.38 27.20
N PRO A 164 -5.68 3.45 27.02
CA PRO A 164 -6.30 3.85 25.75
C PRO A 164 -6.04 5.32 25.36
N ASP A 165 -5.62 6.17 26.31
CA ASP A 165 -5.27 7.57 26.03
C ASP A 165 -3.82 7.71 25.51
N ARG A 166 -3.03 6.64 25.55
CA ARG A 166 -1.66 6.60 25.04
C ARG A 166 -1.55 6.00 23.64
N TYR A 167 -2.29 4.92 23.39
CA TYR A 167 -2.20 4.12 22.17
C TYR A 167 -3.35 4.44 21.21
N TYR A 168 -3.03 4.98 20.04
CA TYR A 168 -4.02 5.37 19.04
C TYR A 168 -3.99 4.43 17.84
N GLU A 169 -5.12 3.80 17.53
CA GLU A 169 -5.24 2.95 16.34
C GLU A 169 -5.06 3.78 15.06
N ILE A 170 -4.18 3.29 14.18
CA ILE A 170 -3.91 3.85 12.85
C ILE A 170 -4.83 3.13 11.87
N ASN A 171 -5.80 3.88 11.37
CA ASN A 171 -6.70 3.38 10.34
C ASN A 171 -6.11 3.66 8.96
N ALA A 172 -6.14 2.65 8.09
CA ALA A 172 -5.84 2.85 6.68
C ALA A 172 -6.85 3.83 6.06
N LEU A 173 -6.41 4.55 5.01
CA LEU A 173 -7.27 5.46 4.28
C LEU A 173 -8.52 4.73 3.79
N ASP A 174 -9.67 5.34 4.04
CA ASP A 174 -10.89 4.90 3.40
C ASP A 174 -10.81 5.12 1.88
N SER A 175 -11.78 4.52 1.17
CA SER A 175 -11.84 4.63 -0.28
C SER A 175 -12.10 6.06 -0.76
N HIS A 176 -12.83 6.89 -0.01
CA HIS A 176 -13.09 8.28 -0.41
C HIS A 176 -11.82 9.12 -0.37
N GLU A 177 -11.04 9.05 0.71
CA GLU A 177 -9.77 9.75 0.82
C GLU A 177 -8.74 9.23 -0.19
N SER A 178 -8.65 7.91 -0.35
CA SER A 178 -7.80 7.30 -1.38
C SER A 178 -8.16 7.78 -2.79
N PHE A 179 -9.45 7.90 -3.09
CA PHE A 179 -9.94 8.41 -4.37
C PHE A 179 -9.61 9.89 -4.57
N ARG A 180 -9.77 10.73 -3.54
CA ARG A 180 -9.40 12.16 -3.58
C ARG A 180 -7.92 12.36 -3.88
N ILE A 181 -7.04 11.51 -3.34
CA ILE A 181 -5.60 11.57 -3.64
C ILE A 181 -5.35 11.23 -5.12
N MET A 182 -6.03 10.22 -5.67
CA MET A 182 -5.93 9.87 -7.09
C MET A 182 -6.42 10.99 -8.01
N GLU A 183 -7.57 11.61 -7.68
CA GLU A 183 -8.08 12.78 -8.41
C GLU A 183 -7.11 13.94 -8.36
N GLY A 184 -6.62 14.28 -7.16
CA GLY A 184 -5.65 15.36 -6.97
C GLY A 184 -4.38 15.15 -7.80
N PHE A 185 -3.90 13.91 -7.91
CA PHE A 185 -2.78 13.61 -8.79
C PHE A 185 -3.13 13.85 -10.26
N ALA A 186 -4.24 13.28 -10.75
CA ALA A 186 -4.67 13.44 -12.13
C ALA A 186 -4.84 14.92 -12.51
N GLU A 187 -5.42 15.73 -11.62
CA GLU A 187 -5.60 17.17 -11.81
C GLU A 187 -4.30 17.96 -11.81
N SER A 188 -3.32 17.55 -10.97
CA SER A 188 -2.02 18.21 -10.86
C SER A 188 -1.14 18.08 -12.11
N LEU A 189 -1.42 17.10 -12.96
CA LEU A 189 -0.67 16.91 -14.20
C LEU A 189 -0.92 18.06 -15.20
N PRO A 190 0.09 18.41 -16.02
CA PRO A 190 -0.12 19.33 -17.13
C PRO A 190 -1.10 18.74 -18.15
N GLU A 191 -1.73 19.62 -18.94
CA GLU A 191 -2.61 19.22 -20.04
C GLU A 191 -1.87 18.27 -21.00
N SER A 192 -2.28 17.00 -20.97
CA SER A 192 -1.60 15.90 -21.63
C SER A 192 -2.55 14.72 -21.82
N SER A 193 -2.18 13.78 -22.69
CA SER A 193 -2.93 12.52 -22.85
C SER A 193 -3.01 11.72 -21.55
N TRP A 194 -2.01 11.85 -20.68
CA TRP A 194 -2.00 11.17 -19.38
C TRP A 194 -3.02 11.76 -18.42
N LYS A 195 -3.11 13.09 -18.34
CA LYS A 195 -4.16 13.76 -17.56
C LYS A 195 -5.55 13.29 -17.97
N SER A 196 -5.87 13.34 -19.27
CA SER A 196 -7.18 12.89 -19.78
C SER A 196 -7.41 11.41 -19.47
N ARG A 197 -6.41 10.54 -19.68
CA ARG A 197 -6.53 9.11 -19.42
C ARG A 197 -6.77 8.77 -17.95
N LEU A 198 -6.13 9.50 -17.02
CA LEU A 198 -6.33 9.29 -15.58
C LEU A 198 -7.71 9.79 -15.14
N ILE A 199 -8.16 10.94 -15.63
CA ILE A 199 -9.52 11.45 -15.36
C ILE A 199 -10.58 10.47 -15.87
N ASP A 200 -10.40 9.96 -17.09
CA ASP A 200 -11.29 8.94 -17.68
C ASP A 200 -11.27 7.63 -16.89
N ALA A 201 -10.10 7.25 -16.34
CA ALA A 201 -9.97 6.06 -15.51
C ALA A 201 -10.76 6.19 -14.20
N LEU A 202 -10.71 7.36 -13.57
CA LEU A 202 -11.40 7.65 -12.31
C LEU A 202 -12.91 7.86 -12.47
N SER A 203 -13.36 8.30 -13.65
CA SER A 203 -14.79 8.51 -13.93
C SER A 203 -15.54 7.22 -14.31
N GLY A 204 -14.83 6.11 -14.49
CA GLY A 204 -15.38 4.84 -14.98
C GLY A 204 -15.61 3.78 -13.90
N ASN A 205 -16.09 2.61 -14.32
CA ASN A 205 -16.22 1.45 -13.44
C ASN A 205 -14.84 0.95 -12.97
N LYS A 206 -14.73 0.54 -11.70
CA LYS A 206 -13.49 0.07 -11.06
C LYS A 206 -12.36 1.13 -11.12
N PRO A 207 -12.61 2.36 -10.62
CA PRO A 207 -11.70 3.48 -10.84
C PRO A 207 -10.30 3.27 -10.26
N PHE A 208 -10.19 2.74 -9.03
CA PHE A 208 -8.91 2.42 -8.39
C PHE A 208 -8.04 1.53 -9.26
N ARG A 209 -8.62 0.45 -9.79
CA ARG A 209 -7.89 -0.51 -10.63
C ARG A 209 -7.44 0.16 -11.92
N ARG A 210 -8.36 0.85 -12.62
CA ARG A 210 -8.05 1.51 -13.90
C ARG A 210 -7.01 2.60 -13.75
N PHE A 211 -7.06 3.36 -12.66
CA PHE A 211 -6.07 4.38 -12.34
C PHE A 211 -4.70 3.75 -12.10
N LYS A 212 -4.62 2.74 -11.23
CA LYS A 212 -3.37 1.99 -10.98
C LYS A 212 -2.83 1.39 -12.28
N ASP A 213 -3.67 0.74 -13.09
CA ASP A 213 -3.27 0.19 -14.40
C ASP A 213 -2.70 1.26 -15.34
N ALA A 214 -3.29 2.46 -15.36
CA ALA A 214 -2.83 3.56 -16.19
C ALA A 214 -1.49 4.13 -15.70
N VAL A 215 -1.34 4.35 -14.39
CA VAL A 215 -0.10 4.82 -13.77
C VAL A 215 1.04 3.82 -13.98
N HIS A 216 0.81 2.53 -13.78
CA HIS A 216 1.84 1.49 -13.93
C HIS A 216 2.19 1.19 -15.40
N SER A 217 1.46 1.77 -16.36
CA SER A 217 1.77 1.61 -17.79
C SER A 217 2.93 2.51 -18.27
N ASP A 218 3.40 3.44 -17.45
CA ASP A 218 4.52 4.34 -17.75
C ASP A 218 5.36 4.61 -16.49
N LEU A 219 6.67 4.34 -16.56
CA LEU A 219 7.56 4.47 -15.39
C LEU A 219 7.65 5.90 -14.86
N GLN A 220 7.67 6.90 -15.74
CA GLN A 220 7.80 8.29 -15.32
C GLN A 220 6.50 8.79 -14.67
N LEU A 221 5.35 8.33 -15.16
CA LEU A 221 4.05 8.60 -14.56
C LEU A 221 3.92 7.90 -13.19
N ARG A 222 4.40 6.66 -13.09
CA ARG A 222 4.47 5.89 -11.84
C ARG A 222 5.28 6.61 -10.77
N ASP A 223 6.50 7.04 -11.11
CA ASP A 223 7.36 7.75 -10.15
C ASP A 223 6.73 9.07 -9.69
N GLN A 224 6.05 9.79 -10.62
CA GLN A 224 5.28 10.99 -10.27
C GLN A 224 4.11 10.68 -9.34
N TRP A 225 3.38 9.58 -9.59
CA TRP A 225 2.29 9.13 -8.74
C TRP A 225 2.79 8.80 -7.33
N PHE A 226 3.83 7.96 -7.19
CA PHE A 226 4.36 7.59 -5.88
C PHE A 226 4.89 8.81 -5.11
N ALA A 227 5.58 9.73 -5.78
CA ALA A 227 6.03 10.97 -5.16
C ALA A 227 4.85 11.84 -4.68
N PHE A 228 3.74 11.86 -5.42
CA PHE A 228 2.53 12.59 -5.05
C PHE A 228 1.79 11.91 -3.89
N GLN A 229 1.60 10.59 -3.98
CA GLN A 229 0.92 9.77 -2.98
C GLN A 229 1.65 9.85 -1.63
N GLN A 230 2.98 9.70 -1.61
CA GLN A 230 3.76 9.84 -0.38
C GLN A 230 3.61 11.23 0.25
N GLN A 231 3.57 12.30 -0.55
CA GLN A 231 3.34 13.66 -0.03
C GLN A 231 1.93 13.81 0.56
N ALA A 232 0.92 13.21 -0.08
CA ALA A 232 -0.45 13.23 0.40
C ALA A 232 -0.61 12.42 1.71
N LEU A 233 -0.04 11.21 1.77
CA LEU A 233 -0.01 10.36 2.97
C LEU A 233 0.70 11.06 4.12
N LYS A 234 1.87 11.67 3.87
CA LYS A 234 2.61 12.45 4.87
C LYS A 234 1.78 13.63 5.41
N LYS A 235 1.04 14.32 4.54
CA LYS A 235 0.16 15.41 4.95
C LYS A 235 -1.01 14.89 5.80
N HIS A 236 -1.63 13.78 5.39
CA HIS A 236 -2.69 13.13 6.14
C HIS A 236 -2.20 12.70 7.54
N ALA A 237 -1.04 12.03 7.60
CA ALA A 237 -0.38 11.63 8.84
C ALA A 237 -0.14 12.82 9.78
N ARG A 238 0.40 13.93 9.27
CA ARG A 238 0.60 15.15 10.07
C ARG A 238 -0.72 15.70 10.60
N ASN A 239 -1.74 15.83 9.74
CA ASN A 239 -3.04 16.37 10.15
C ASN A 239 -3.67 15.52 11.25
N TRP A 240 -3.61 14.19 11.12
CA TRP A 240 -4.08 13.25 12.14
C TRP A 240 -3.31 13.43 13.46
N LEU A 241 -1.98 13.50 13.43
CA LEU A 241 -1.17 13.73 14.63
C LEU A 241 -1.46 15.09 15.30
N GLU A 242 -1.74 16.13 14.52
CA GLU A 242 -2.12 17.45 15.05
C GLU A 242 -3.46 17.40 15.82
N THR A 243 -4.42 16.56 15.41
CA THR A 243 -5.68 16.36 16.19
C THR A 243 -5.43 15.67 17.53
N LEU A 244 -4.35 14.90 17.63
CA LEU A 244 -3.87 14.27 18.86
C LEU A 244 -2.98 15.22 19.70
N GLY A 245 -2.77 16.47 19.25
CA GLY A 245 -1.90 17.43 19.93
C GLY A 245 -0.40 17.13 19.75
N ILE A 246 -0.02 16.40 18.69
CA ILE A 246 1.36 15.99 18.41
C ILE A 246 1.92 16.78 17.22
N GLU A 247 3.13 17.34 17.39
CA GLU A 247 3.94 17.91 16.31
C GLU A 247 4.99 16.87 15.88
N PRO A 248 4.84 16.20 14.72
CA PRO A 248 5.79 15.17 14.31
C PRO A 248 7.14 15.72 13.86
N GLU A 249 8.20 15.16 14.42
CA GLU A 249 9.55 15.15 13.85
C GLU A 249 9.73 13.84 13.06
N PHE A 250 9.41 13.87 11.76
CA PHE A 250 9.55 12.69 10.90
C PHE A 250 11.02 12.29 10.71
N VAL A 251 11.34 11.07 11.10
CA VAL A 251 12.67 10.46 10.99
C VAL A 251 12.65 9.22 10.09
N ARG A 252 13.83 8.75 9.67
CA ARG A 252 13.97 7.51 8.88
C ARG A 252 14.05 6.26 9.75
N THR A 253 14.60 6.42 10.95
CA THR A 253 14.78 5.38 11.96
C THR A 253 14.76 6.06 13.32
N ILE A 254 14.30 5.36 14.36
CA ILE A 254 14.51 5.77 15.74
C ILE A 254 15.76 5.01 16.22
N ASP A 255 16.77 5.74 16.71
CA ASP A 255 17.95 5.09 17.31
C ASP A 255 17.49 4.29 18.55
N PRO A 256 17.87 3.02 18.71
CA PRO A 256 17.54 2.27 19.92
C PRO A 256 18.13 2.98 21.14
N GLN A 257 17.28 3.31 22.11
CA GLN A 257 17.68 3.91 23.38
C GLN A 257 18.42 2.92 24.29
#